data_AF-A0A8H6KAV3-F1
#
_entry.id   AF-A0A8H6KAV3-F1
#
_cell.length_a   1.000
_cell.length_b   1.000
_cell.length_c   1.000
_cell.angle_alpha   90.00
_cell.angle_beta   90.00
_cell.angle_gamma   90.00
#
_symmetry.space_group_name_H-M   'P 1'
#
loop_
_entity.id
_entity.type
_entity.pdbx_description
1 polymer ?
#
loop_
_entity_poly.entity_id
_entity_poly.type
_entity_poly.pdbx_seq_one_letter_code
_entity_poly.pdbx_strand_id
1 'polypeptide(L)'
;MVSTLSAALTLLTALPLGVSAAAVAARQSVGDSECRDVHVFLARGNNEPYPGRQGKLVTAICDGLNSCDYEDIQFWNPLEAPYCQSVEEGAANGTAQVTAYNKRCPNSKLVLSGYSQGGHVIGDILGGGGGRFFQDCQQKANPGLDAAKAPGNKISAVLIFGDVRHTANQPYNYLSGAAASGLFPRSENQLAGMRAYSKVMRSYCVDSDPICAGGDTSANHLNYFDIYSGDAGKWVKEVVGAAGTTSSSTTPRPTSTTTSSRPTSTSISSAASTTTEVESVAPSTSAPTAGAATPASPTSDNAETTPTPTETNAAGGLAGNTMLLGLALVAGVMVAL
;
A
#
# COMPACT_ATOMS: atom_id res chain seq x y z
N MET A 1 -41.98 60.94 8.87
CA MET A 1 -41.73 59.58 9.38
C MET A 1 -40.83 58.88 8.39
N VAL A 2 -39.57 58.60 8.73
CA VAL A 2 -38.69 57.72 7.95
C VAL A 2 -37.90 56.90 8.97
N SER A 3 -38.16 55.59 9.02
CA SER A 3 -37.52 54.69 9.99
C SER A 3 -36.39 53.95 9.29
N THR A 4 -35.15 54.22 9.69
CA THR A 4 -33.96 53.56 9.15
C THR A 4 -33.68 52.27 9.91
N LEU A 5 -34.09 51.13 9.35
CA LEU A 5 -33.68 49.82 9.86
C LEU A 5 -32.20 49.57 9.53
N SER A 6 -31.35 49.51 10.55
CA SER A 6 -29.99 48.97 10.41
C SER A 6 -30.05 47.46 10.26
N ALA A 7 -29.73 46.95 9.06
CA ALA A 7 -29.48 45.53 8.86
C ALA A 7 -28.12 45.15 9.48
N ALA A 8 -28.15 44.38 10.57
CA ALA A 8 -26.94 43.82 11.16
C ALA A 8 -26.42 42.67 10.28
N LEU A 9 -25.35 42.95 9.52
CA LEU A 9 -24.69 41.94 8.70
C LEU A 9 -23.82 41.04 9.59
N THR A 10 -24.36 39.91 10.04
CA THR A 10 -23.60 38.89 10.77
C THR A 10 -22.58 38.23 9.86
N LEU A 11 -21.32 38.67 9.97
CA LEU A 11 -20.20 38.12 9.23
C LEU A 11 -19.84 36.74 9.79
N LEU A 12 -20.39 35.68 9.20
CA LEU A 12 -20.06 34.31 9.55
C LEU A 12 -18.63 34.00 9.07
N THR A 13 -17.65 34.16 9.94
CA THR A 13 -16.27 33.76 9.69
C THR A 13 -16.18 32.24 9.65
N ALA A 14 -16.34 31.66 8.45
CA ALA A 14 -16.04 30.27 8.22
C ALA A 14 -14.55 30.03 8.50
N LEU A 15 -14.23 29.43 9.64
CA LEU A 15 -12.88 28.93 9.89
C LEU A 15 -12.55 27.91 8.79
N PRO A 16 -11.45 28.09 8.04
CA PRO A 16 -11.00 27.03 7.15
C PRO A 16 -10.66 25.81 8.02
N LEU A 17 -11.22 24.66 7.66
CA LEU A 17 -10.84 23.36 8.23
C LEU A 17 -9.43 23.00 7.74
N GLY A 18 -8.43 23.69 8.30
CA GLY A 18 -7.04 23.39 8.07
C GLY A 18 -6.72 21.99 8.59
N VAL A 19 -6.12 21.17 7.74
CA VAL A 19 -5.62 19.84 8.12
C VAL A 19 -4.57 20.03 9.23
N SER A 20 -4.96 19.74 10.46
CA SER A 20 -4.06 19.84 11.61
C SER A 20 -3.03 18.72 11.55
N ALA A 21 -1.74 19.05 11.62
CA ALA A 21 -0.67 18.06 11.69
C ALA A 21 -0.85 17.09 12.89
N ALA A 22 -1.50 17.54 13.96
CA ALA A 22 -1.83 16.69 15.11
C ALA A 22 -2.84 15.57 14.76
N ALA A 23 -3.74 15.79 13.80
CA ALA A 23 -4.69 14.77 13.35
C ALA A 23 -4.02 13.70 12.46
N VAL A 24 -2.92 14.03 11.79
CA VAL A 24 -2.07 13.04 11.11
C VAL A 24 -1.26 12.27 12.16
N ALA A 25 -0.55 12.95 13.06
CA ALA A 25 0.26 12.29 14.09
C ALA A 25 -0.57 11.32 14.96
N ALA A 26 -1.81 11.67 15.32
CA ALA A 26 -2.71 10.80 16.08
C ALA A 26 -3.20 9.54 15.31
N ARG A 27 -2.94 9.44 14.01
CA ARG A 27 -3.21 8.26 13.16
C ARG A 27 -1.96 7.44 12.85
N GLN A 28 -0.78 7.83 13.34
CA GLN A 28 0.43 7.05 13.15
C GLN A 28 0.38 5.80 14.05
N SER A 29 0.59 4.63 13.47
CA SER A 29 0.67 3.38 14.21
C SER A 29 1.95 3.34 15.03
N VAL A 30 1.82 3.22 16.35
CA VAL A 30 2.95 3.15 17.30
C VAL A 30 3.36 1.70 17.61
N GLY A 31 2.95 0.74 16.78
CA GLY A 31 3.22 -0.69 16.96
C GLY A 31 2.30 -1.41 17.95
N ASP A 32 1.27 -0.72 18.47
CA ASP A 32 0.31 -1.29 19.42
C ASP A 32 -0.47 -2.48 18.84
N SER A 33 -1.01 -3.32 19.74
CA SER A 33 -1.62 -4.60 19.38
C SER A 33 -3.00 -4.51 18.69
N GLU A 34 -3.57 -3.31 18.56
CA GLU A 34 -4.89 -3.12 17.94
C GLU A 34 -4.83 -3.15 16.41
N CYS A 35 -5.80 -3.85 15.79
CA CYS A 35 -5.98 -3.85 14.35
C CYS A 35 -6.96 -2.77 13.91
N ARG A 36 -6.62 -2.00 12.87
CA ARG A 36 -7.58 -1.13 12.18
C ARG A 36 -8.24 -1.81 10.99
N ASP A 37 -9.45 -1.37 10.64
CA ASP A 37 -10.18 -1.90 9.48
C ASP A 37 -9.48 -1.55 8.17
N VAL A 38 -8.89 -0.35 8.11
CA VAL A 38 -8.02 0.13 7.03
C VAL A 38 -6.67 0.51 7.61
N HIS A 39 -5.58 0.05 6.98
CA HIS A 39 -4.22 0.38 7.39
C HIS A 39 -3.39 0.79 6.18
N VAL A 40 -2.77 1.97 6.25
CA VAL A 40 -2.05 2.59 5.12
C VAL A 40 -0.53 2.49 5.32
N PHE A 41 0.20 1.94 4.36
CA PHE A 41 1.68 1.92 4.36
C PHE A 41 2.20 3.03 3.44
N LEU A 42 3.11 3.87 3.92
CA LEU A 42 3.65 5.00 3.16
C LEU A 42 5.14 4.86 2.84
N ALA A 43 5.51 4.87 1.56
CA ALA A 43 6.88 5.08 1.12
C ALA A 43 7.07 6.54 0.65
N ARG A 44 7.83 7.32 1.40
CA ARG A 44 8.06 8.77 1.16
C ARG A 44 8.93 9.06 -0.07
N GLY A 45 8.88 10.29 -0.57
CA GLY A 45 9.77 10.79 -1.61
C GLY A 45 11.19 11.03 -1.10
N ASN A 46 12.14 11.16 -2.04
CA ASN A 46 13.56 11.37 -1.75
C ASN A 46 13.77 12.57 -0.80
N ASN A 47 14.52 12.37 0.28
CA ASN A 47 14.81 13.38 1.31
C ASN A 47 13.56 14.05 1.94
N GLU A 48 12.41 13.37 1.99
CA GLU A 48 11.30 13.79 2.86
C GLU A 48 11.53 13.33 4.31
N PRO A 49 11.09 14.10 5.33
CA PRO A 49 10.83 13.54 6.66
C PRO A 49 9.61 12.61 6.60
N TYR A 50 9.40 11.76 7.60
CA TYR A 50 8.15 10.99 7.74
C TYR A 50 6.99 11.89 8.25
N PRO A 51 5.74 11.70 7.79
CA PRO A 51 5.28 10.84 6.68
C PRO A 51 5.39 11.51 5.28
N GLY A 52 6.10 12.63 5.19
CA GLY A 52 6.23 13.43 3.98
C GLY A 52 4.92 14.12 3.58
N ARG A 53 4.82 14.50 2.31
CA ARG A 53 3.59 15.11 1.75
C ARG A 53 2.37 14.16 1.81
N GLN A 54 2.59 12.84 1.94
CA GLN A 54 1.55 11.82 2.01
C GLN A 54 0.65 11.90 3.25
N GLY A 55 0.99 12.67 4.28
CA GLY A 55 0.06 12.95 5.40
C GLY A 55 -1.28 13.57 4.95
N LYS A 56 -1.30 14.30 3.82
CA LYS A 56 -2.53 14.80 3.20
C LYS A 56 -3.39 13.68 2.60
N LEU A 57 -2.76 12.67 2.01
CA LEU A 57 -3.44 11.48 1.49
C LEU A 57 -4.03 10.63 2.63
N VAL A 58 -3.26 10.38 3.70
CA VAL A 58 -3.76 9.68 4.91
C VAL A 58 -5.00 10.37 5.46
N THR A 59 -4.97 11.71 5.55
CA THR A 59 -6.13 12.50 5.97
C THR A 59 -7.33 12.24 5.04
N ALA A 60 -7.15 12.39 3.73
CA ALA A 60 -8.23 12.19 2.76
C ALA A 60 -8.79 10.76 2.72
N ILE A 61 -7.97 9.73 2.99
CA ILE A 61 -8.40 8.33 3.12
C ILE A 61 -9.18 8.14 4.42
N CYS A 62 -8.56 8.44 5.57
CA CYS A 62 -9.10 8.11 6.89
C CYS A 62 -10.23 9.01 7.36
N ASP A 63 -10.42 10.20 6.78
CA ASP A 63 -11.54 11.08 7.14
C ASP A 63 -12.89 10.43 6.78
N GLY A 64 -13.75 10.30 7.79
CA GLY A 64 -15.03 9.57 7.70
C GLY A 64 -14.93 8.06 7.94
N LEU A 65 -13.75 7.51 8.22
CA LEU A 65 -13.57 6.11 8.64
C LEU A 65 -13.42 5.99 10.15
N ASN A 66 -14.12 5.04 10.76
CA ASN A 66 -14.10 4.81 12.21
C ASN A 66 -12.82 4.11 12.71
N SER A 67 -12.10 3.43 11.81
CA SER A 67 -10.95 2.58 12.15
C SER A 67 -9.94 2.63 11.00
N CYS A 68 -9.07 3.64 11.03
CA CYS A 68 -8.07 3.91 10.00
C CYS A 68 -6.83 4.56 10.60
N ASP A 69 -5.67 3.96 10.36
CA ASP A 69 -4.34 4.42 10.74
C ASP A 69 -3.34 4.25 9.58
N TYR A 70 -2.08 4.61 9.81
CA TYR A 70 -1.00 4.40 8.86
C TYR A 70 0.31 4.03 9.56
N GLU A 71 1.21 3.35 8.85
CA GLU A 71 2.62 3.25 9.23
C GLU A 71 3.54 3.66 8.07
N ASP A 72 4.70 4.19 8.44
CA ASP A 72 5.71 4.64 7.49
C ASP A 72 6.65 3.50 7.15
N ILE A 73 6.85 3.21 5.86
CA ILE A 73 7.84 2.22 5.42
C ILE A 73 9.24 2.75 5.78
N GLN A 74 9.91 2.03 6.68
CA GLN A 74 11.25 2.36 7.15
C GLN A 74 12.34 2.14 6.08
N PHE A 75 13.07 3.20 5.71
CA PHE A 75 14.28 3.14 4.87
C PHE A 75 15.07 4.46 4.91
N TRP A 76 16.40 4.36 4.77
CA TRP A 76 17.33 5.47 4.69
C TRP A 76 17.25 6.17 3.33
N ASN A 77 16.91 7.47 3.31
CA ASN A 77 16.68 8.19 2.05
C ASN A 77 17.06 9.70 1.97
N PRO A 78 17.94 10.28 2.82
CA PRO A 78 18.39 11.65 2.59
C PRO A 78 19.19 11.78 1.27
N LEU A 79 19.49 13.02 0.86
CA LEU A 79 20.11 13.31 -0.45
C LEU A 79 21.39 12.53 -0.75
N GLU A 80 22.18 12.21 0.28
CA GLU A 80 23.44 11.46 0.20
C GLU A 80 23.27 9.93 0.18
N ALA A 81 22.05 9.40 0.34
CA ALA A 81 21.80 7.95 0.35
C ALA A 81 22.03 7.33 -1.04
N PRO A 82 22.81 6.25 -1.17
CA PRO A 82 22.97 5.54 -2.45
C PRO A 82 21.62 5.00 -2.94
N TYR A 83 21.16 5.51 -4.09
CA TYR A 83 19.78 5.30 -4.56
C TYR A 83 19.34 3.84 -4.57
N CYS A 84 20.15 2.94 -5.14
CA CYS A 84 19.84 1.51 -5.19
C CYS A 84 19.69 0.87 -3.80
N GLN A 85 20.57 1.23 -2.85
CA GLN A 85 20.50 0.70 -1.48
C GLN A 85 19.24 1.21 -0.75
N SER A 86 18.90 2.48 -0.95
CA SER A 86 17.68 3.11 -0.41
C SER A 86 16.40 2.39 -0.86
N VAL A 87 16.29 2.07 -2.17
CA VAL A 87 15.11 1.37 -2.70
C VAL A 87 15.10 -0.14 -2.39
N GLU A 88 16.26 -0.79 -2.29
CA GLU A 88 16.37 -2.17 -1.80
C GLU A 88 15.90 -2.30 -0.35
N GLU A 89 16.37 -1.40 0.53
CA GLU A 89 15.95 -1.35 1.91
C GLU A 89 14.44 -1.07 2.01
N GLY A 90 13.94 -0.07 1.29
CA GLY A 90 12.52 0.27 1.26
C GLY A 90 11.64 -0.90 0.79
N ALA A 91 12.03 -1.61 -0.25
CA ALA A 91 11.29 -2.77 -0.75
C ALA A 91 11.33 -3.95 0.23
N ALA A 92 12.49 -4.24 0.83
CA ALA A 92 12.64 -5.31 1.82
C ALA A 92 11.85 -5.01 3.10
N ASN A 93 12.05 -3.84 3.69
CA ASN A 93 11.38 -3.43 4.92
C ASN A 93 9.88 -3.27 4.69
N GLY A 94 9.46 -2.67 3.58
CA GLY A 94 8.03 -2.53 3.24
C GLY A 94 7.34 -3.88 3.08
N THR A 95 7.98 -4.83 2.40
CA THR A 95 7.49 -6.22 2.31
C THR A 95 7.35 -6.86 3.70
N ALA A 96 8.34 -6.66 4.59
CA ALA A 96 8.31 -7.18 5.95
C ALA A 96 7.19 -6.57 6.80
N GLN A 97 7.02 -5.25 6.76
CA GLN A 97 5.95 -4.50 7.44
C GLN A 97 4.56 -4.96 6.99
N VAL A 98 4.29 -4.96 5.67
CA VAL A 98 3.03 -5.43 5.08
C VAL A 98 2.72 -6.88 5.49
N THR A 99 3.73 -7.75 5.52
CA THR A 99 3.58 -9.15 5.94
C THR A 99 3.30 -9.27 7.44
N ALA A 100 4.03 -8.52 8.29
CA ALA A 100 3.90 -8.55 9.74
C ALA A 100 2.54 -7.99 10.21
N TYR A 101 2.13 -6.85 9.65
CA TYR A 101 0.82 -6.27 9.92
C TYR A 101 -0.30 -7.21 9.46
N ASN A 102 -0.22 -7.80 8.27
CA ASN A 102 -1.25 -8.74 7.82
C ASN A 102 -1.33 -10.01 8.67
N LYS A 103 -0.20 -10.50 9.18
CA LYS A 103 -0.15 -11.65 10.10
C LYS A 103 -0.81 -11.34 11.44
N ARG A 104 -0.63 -10.13 11.99
CA ARG A 104 -1.36 -9.64 13.18
C ARG A 104 -2.84 -9.42 12.89
N CYS A 105 -3.14 -8.82 11.73
CA CYS A 105 -4.44 -8.26 11.38
C CYS A 105 -4.93 -8.79 10.01
N PRO A 106 -5.31 -10.08 9.92
CA PRO A 106 -5.61 -10.74 8.64
C PRO A 106 -6.92 -10.27 7.98
N ASN A 107 -7.74 -9.50 8.70
CA ASN A 107 -9.01 -8.94 8.23
C ASN A 107 -8.89 -7.49 7.73
N SER A 108 -7.78 -6.80 8.06
CA SER A 108 -7.56 -5.41 7.65
C SER A 108 -7.43 -5.26 6.14
N LYS A 109 -7.93 -4.14 5.64
CA LYS A 109 -7.83 -3.68 4.26
C LYS A 109 -6.51 -2.92 4.12
N LEU A 110 -5.53 -3.54 3.47
CA LEU A 110 -4.19 -2.97 3.33
C LEU A 110 -4.17 -1.98 2.17
N VAL A 111 -3.66 -0.77 2.41
CA VAL A 111 -3.51 0.28 1.39
C VAL A 111 -2.03 0.65 1.29
N LEU A 112 -1.43 0.53 0.12
CA LEU A 112 -0.02 0.90 -0.09
C LEU A 112 0.04 2.22 -0.86
N SER A 113 0.86 3.18 -0.41
CA SER A 113 1.12 4.39 -1.19
C SER A 113 2.61 4.75 -1.23
N GLY A 114 3.05 5.24 -2.39
CA GLY A 114 4.43 5.57 -2.66
C GLY A 114 4.54 6.82 -3.53
N TYR A 115 5.46 7.71 -3.17
CA TYR A 115 5.70 8.96 -3.90
C TYR A 115 7.14 9.01 -4.44
N SER A 116 7.32 9.33 -5.72
CA SER A 116 8.65 9.53 -6.33
C SER A 116 9.53 8.28 -6.15
N GLN A 117 10.68 8.37 -5.47
CA GLN A 117 11.49 7.23 -5.01
C GLN A 117 10.70 6.21 -4.17
N GLY A 118 9.76 6.63 -3.33
CA GLY A 118 8.84 5.74 -2.65
C GLY A 118 7.83 5.06 -3.59
N GLY A 119 7.53 5.67 -4.74
CA GLY A 119 6.75 5.03 -5.81
C GLY A 119 7.49 3.85 -6.43
N HIS A 120 8.81 4.00 -6.63
CA HIS A 120 9.70 2.91 -7.02
C HIS A 120 9.61 1.78 -5.98
N VAL A 121 9.79 2.09 -4.69
CA VAL A 121 9.70 1.13 -3.57
C VAL A 121 8.38 0.35 -3.58
N ILE A 122 7.22 1.01 -3.66
CA ILE A 122 5.91 0.30 -3.68
C ILE A 122 5.79 -0.59 -4.92
N GLY A 123 6.19 -0.12 -6.10
CA GLY A 123 6.14 -0.95 -7.30
C GLY A 123 7.12 -2.13 -7.26
N ASP A 124 8.22 -2.04 -6.52
CA ASP A 124 9.15 -3.15 -6.29
C ASP A 124 8.64 -4.17 -5.27
N ILE A 125 7.83 -3.74 -4.29
CA ILE A 125 7.08 -4.64 -3.39
C ILE A 125 6.03 -5.44 -4.18
N LEU A 126 5.37 -4.82 -5.16
CA LEU A 126 4.26 -5.43 -5.91
C LEU A 126 4.73 -6.24 -7.12
N GLY A 127 5.56 -5.63 -7.98
CA GLY A 127 6.06 -6.22 -9.22
C GLY A 127 7.38 -6.96 -9.10
N GLY A 128 8.13 -6.72 -8.02
CA GLY A 128 9.53 -7.11 -7.90
C GLY A 128 10.48 -6.02 -8.40
N GLY A 129 11.65 -5.93 -7.77
CA GLY A 129 12.67 -4.93 -8.06
C GLY A 129 13.84 -5.48 -8.87
N GLY A 130 14.94 -4.74 -8.86
CA GLY A 130 16.13 -4.97 -9.66
C GLY A 130 16.15 -4.13 -10.94
N GLY A 131 17.36 -3.72 -11.34
CA GLY A 131 17.62 -2.86 -12.49
C GLY A 131 18.94 -2.10 -12.34
N ARG A 132 19.25 -1.27 -13.34
CA ARG A 132 20.37 -0.31 -13.30
C ARG A 132 19.78 1.10 -13.30
N PHE A 133 20.25 1.94 -12.39
CA PHE A 133 19.65 3.26 -12.11
C PHE A 133 20.69 4.39 -12.15
N PHE A 134 20.41 5.51 -11.48
CA PHE A 134 21.31 6.65 -11.34
C PHE A 134 22.74 6.25 -10.96
N GLN A 135 23.72 6.95 -11.54
CA GLN A 135 25.16 6.66 -11.39
C GLN A 135 25.52 5.19 -11.64
N ASP A 136 24.79 4.56 -12.57
CA ASP A 136 24.97 3.15 -12.96
C ASP A 136 24.83 2.14 -11.80
N CYS A 137 24.21 2.52 -10.68
CA CYS A 137 24.04 1.62 -9.55
C CYS A 137 23.18 0.41 -9.95
N GLN A 138 23.65 -0.78 -9.60
CA GLN A 138 22.96 -2.04 -9.87
C GLN A 138 22.15 -2.43 -8.63
N GLN A 139 20.82 -2.37 -8.74
CA GLN A 139 19.92 -2.82 -7.70
C GLN A 139 19.86 -4.35 -7.70
N LYS A 140 19.91 -4.95 -6.52
CA LYS A 140 19.61 -6.37 -6.29
C LYS A 140 18.16 -6.68 -6.63
N ALA A 141 17.91 -7.82 -7.27
CA ALA A 141 16.56 -8.27 -7.56
C ALA A 141 15.86 -8.80 -6.29
N ASN A 142 14.57 -8.46 -6.14
CA ASN A 142 13.64 -9.05 -5.18
C ASN A 142 12.38 -9.53 -5.92
N PRO A 143 11.71 -10.61 -5.45
CA PRO A 143 10.40 -10.97 -5.95
C PRO A 143 9.35 -9.93 -5.52
N GLY A 144 8.30 -9.77 -6.33
CA GLY A 144 7.09 -9.06 -5.92
C GLY A 144 6.16 -9.94 -5.08
N LEU A 145 5.22 -9.32 -4.37
CA LEU A 145 4.18 -10.00 -3.61
C LEU A 145 3.25 -10.80 -4.53
N ASP A 146 3.01 -12.07 -4.18
CA ASP A 146 2.04 -12.93 -4.85
C ASP A 146 0.60 -12.44 -4.59
N ALA A 147 -0.02 -11.86 -5.61
CA ALA A 147 -1.38 -11.32 -5.55
C ALA A 147 -2.46 -12.37 -5.25
N ALA A 148 -2.17 -13.68 -5.36
CA ALA A 148 -3.10 -14.75 -5.01
C ALA A 148 -3.00 -15.20 -3.54
N LYS A 149 -1.92 -14.83 -2.82
CA LYS A 149 -1.65 -15.27 -1.44
C LYS A 149 -1.55 -14.07 -0.48
N ALA A 150 -1.71 -14.33 0.83
CA ALA A 150 -1.47 -13.31 1.83
C ALA A 150 0.04 -12.97 1.90
N PRO A 151 0.45 -11.68 2.04
CA PRO A 151 -0.41 -10.50 2.19
C PRO A 151 -0.93 -9.88 0.88
N GLY A 152 -0.40 -10.27 -0.29
CA GLY A 152 -0.76 -9.67 -1.59
C GLY A 152 -2.26 -9.66 -1.87
N ASN A 153 -2.96 -10.77 -1.62
CA ASN A 153 -4.43 -10.88 -1.79
C ASN A 153 -5.26 -10.11 -0.74
N LYS A 154 -4.63 -9.38 0.18
CA LYS A 154 -5.26 -8.48 1.15
C LYS A 154 -5.04 -6.99 0.83
N ILE A 155 -4.19 -6.70 -0.16
CA ILE A 155 -3.99 -5.35 -0.70
C ILE A 155 -5.29 -4.92 -1.39
N SER A 156 -5.93 -3.92 -0.78
CA SER A 156 -7.25 -3.42 -1.14
C SER A 156 -7.18 -2.13 -1.95
N ALA A 157 -6.09 -1.36 -1.84
CA ALA A 157 -5.78 -0.26 -2.76
C ALA A 157 -4.25 -0.03 -2.85
N VAL A 158 -3.81 0.49 -4.00
CA VAL A 158 -2.43 0.94 -4.25
C VAL A 158 -2.46 2.30 -4.93
N LEU A 159 -1.68 3.26 -4.42
CA LEU A 159 -1.56 4.60 -4.98
C LEU A 159 -0.10 4.99 -5.15
N ILE A 160 0.36 5.05 -6.39
CA ILE A 160 1.71 5.51 -6.71
C ILE A 160 1.62 6.89 -7.34
N PHE A 161 2.45 7.84 -6.90
CA PHE A 161 2.47 9.22 -7.40
C PHE A 161 3.86 9.56 -7.95
N GLY A 162 3.93 9.94 -9.23
CA GLY A 162 5.18 10.32 -9.88
C GLY A 162 6.24 9.21 -9.86
N ASP A 163 5.89 7.95 -10.19
CA ASP A 163 6.84 6.83 -10.15
C ASP A 163 8.06 7.12 -11.04
N VAL A 164 9.26 7.06 -10.46
CA VAL A 164 10.54 7.07 -11.20
C VAL A 164 10.59 5.94 -12.24
N ARG A 165 9.84 4.85 -11.98
CA ARG A 165 9.72 3.68 -12.85
C ARG A 165 8.37 3.56 -13.55
N HIS A 166 7.65 4.68 -13.74
CA HIS A 166 6.42 4.70 -14.53
C HIS A 166 6.70 4.13 -15.93
N THR A 167 5.86 3.22 -16.40
CA THR A 167 5.94 2.67 -17.76
C THR A 167 4.65 2.98 -18.49
N ALA A 168 4.75 3.39 -19.75
CA ALA A 168 3.62 3.69 -20.61
C ALA A 168 2.57 2.58 -20.72
N ASN A 169 1.33 3.00 -20.94
CA ASN A 169 0.20 2.18 -21.39
C ASN A 169 -0.17 1.01 -20.47
N GLN A 170 0.13 1.12 -19.16
CA GLN A 170 -0.29 0.11 -18.19
C GLN A 170 -1.74 0.34 -17.75
N PRO A 171 -2.53 -0.72 -17.48
CA PRO A 171 -3.97 -0.61 -17.18
C PRO A 171 -4.29 0.09 -15.86
N TYR A 172 -3.27 0.36 -15.04
CA TYR A 172 -3.35 1.07 -13.77
C TYR A 172 -2.84 2.52 -13.86
N ASN A 173 -2.37 2.98 -15.02
CA ASN A 173 -1.91 4.36 -15.18
C ASN A 173 -3.10 5.34 -15.13
N TYR A 174 -2.89 6.49 -14.50
CA TYR A 174 -3.93 7.47 -14.23
C TYR A 174 -3.39 8.90 -14.43
N LEU A 175 -4.27 9.80 -14.90
CA LEU A 175 -3.96 11.15 -15.41
C LEU A 175 -3.25 11.17 -16.78
N SER A 176 -2.85 12.35 -17.25
CA SER A 176 -2.41 12.62 -18.63
C SER A 176 -1.12 11.90 -19.04
N GLY A 177 -0.24 11.59 -18.08
CA GLY A 177 1.04 10.92 -18.31
C GLY A 177 0.92 9.42 -18.62
N ALA A 178 -0.28 8.85 -18.66
CA ALA A 178 -0.49 7.40 -18.75
C ALA A 178 0.13 6.72 -19.99
N ALA A 179 0.33 7.46 -21.08
CA ALA A 179 0.97 6.98 -22.32
C ALA A 179 2.49 7.27 -22.39
N ALA A 180 3.05 7.96 -21.40
CA ALA A 180 4.46 8.28 -21.29
C ALA A 180 5.19 7.28 -20.37
N SER A 181 6.52 7.34 -20.36
CA SER A 181 7.38 6.53 -19.50
C SER A 181 8.28 7.45 -18.69
N GLY A 182 8.58 7.05 -17.46
CA GLY A 182 9.49 7.75 -16.57
C GLY A 182 10.95 7.41 -16.84
N LEU A 183 11.83 7.87 -15.94
CA LEU A 183 13.29 7.74 -16.07
C LEU A 183 13.79 6.30 -16.18
N PHE A 184 13.19 5.35 -15.45
CA PHE A 184 13.65 3.94 -15.39
C PHE A 184 12.51 2.91 -15.51
N PRO A 185 11.90 2.77 -16.71
CA PRO A 185 10.73 1.92 -16.92
C PRO A 185 10.93 0.47 -16.45
N ARG A 186 9.85 -0.13 -15.94
CA ARG A 186 9.84 -1.51 -15.46
C ARG A 186 9.98 -2.50 -16.62
N SER A 187 10.71 -3.59 -16.39
CA SER A 187 10.79 -4.73 -17.31
C SER A 187 9.47 -5.50 -17.34
N GLU A 188 9.22 -6.27 -18.40
CA GLU A 188 7.93 -6.98 -18.57
C GLU A 188 7.60 -7.94 -17.41
N ASN A 189 8.60 -8.62 -16.83
CA ASN A 189 8.38 -9.46 -15.65
C ASN A 189 7.87 -8.65 -14.44
N GLN A 190 8.42 -7.45 -14.23
CA GLN A 190 8.01 -6.54 -13.17
C GLN A 190 6.62 -5.96 -13.46
N LEU A 191 6.33 -5.65 -14.73
CA LEU A 191 5.00 -5.20 -15.18
C LEU A 191 3.93 -6.29 -15.02
N ALA A 192 4.25 -7.56 -15.26
CA ALA A 192 3.32 -8.67 -15.05
C ALA A 192 2.87 -8.77 -13.58
N GLY A 193 3.80 -8.63 -12.62
CA GLY A 193 3.47 -8.55 -11.20
C GLY A 193 2.63 -7.32 -10.86
N MET A 194 2.99 -6.14 -11.35
CA MET A 194 2.20 -4.91 -11.18
C MET A 194 0.77 -5.05 -11.74
N ARG A 195 0.62 -5.64 -12.94
CA ARG A 195 -0.68 -5.83 -13.60
C ARG A 195 -1.62 -6.76 -12.82
N ALA A 196 -1.11 -7.64 -11.95
CA ALA A 196 -1.95 -8.44 -11.05
C ALA A 196 -2.77 -7.58 -10.07
N TYR A 197 -2.28 -6.40 -9.70
CA TYR A 197 -2.95 -5.43 -8.82
C TYR A 197 -3.77 -4.38 -9.57
N SER A 198 -3.85 -4.43 -10.91
CA SER A 198 -4.44 -3.38 -11.75
C SER A 198 -5.86 -2.95 -11.39
N LYS A 199 -6.70 -3.85 -10.86
CA LYS A 199 -8.08 -3.54 -10.43
C LYS A 199 -8.15 -2.66 -9.18
N VAL A 200 -7.08 -2.63 -8.39
CA VAL A 200 -6.98 -1.92 -7.11
C VAL A 200 -5.81 -0.92 -7.09
N MET A 201 -5.25 -0.57 -8.26
CA MET A 201 -4.08 0.30 -8.37
C MET A 201 -4.32 1.50 -9.27
N ARG A 202 -3.85 2.67 -8.81
CA ARG A 202 -3.68 3.87 -9.65
C ARG A 202 -2.23 4.38 -9.54
N SER A 203 -1.55 4.49 -10.67
CA SER A 203 -0.28 5.20 -10.82
C SER A 203 -0.58 6.59 -11.39
N TYR A 204 -0.63 7.59 -10.51
CA TYR A 204 -0.87 9.00 -10.83
C TYR A 204 0.41 9.59 -11.45
N CYS A 205 0.32 9.95 -12.73
CA CYS A 205 1.38 10.64 -13.45
C CYS A 205 0.77 11.66 -14.40
N VAL A 206 1.15 12.94 -14.29
CA VAL A 206 0.82 13.94 -15.31
C VAL A 206 1.92 14.00 -16.38
N ASP A 207 1.52 14.20 -17.62
CA ASP A 207 2.39 14.36 -18.81
C ASP A 207 3.49 15.42 -18.65
N SER A 208 3.22 16.46 -17.87
CA SER A 208 4.15 17.55 -17.57
C SER A 208 5.11 17.28 -16.40
N ASP A 209 5.04 16.11 -15.76
CA ASP A 209 5.98 15.69 -14.71
C ASP A 209 7.32 15.21 -15.32
N PRO A 210 8.48 15.82 -14.97
CA PRO A 210 9.78 15.44 -15.49
C PRO A 210 10.26 14.04 -15.10
N ILE A 211 9.73 13.44 -14.03
CA ILE A 211 10.21 12.18 -13.48
C ILE A 211 9.44 10.97 -14.04
N CYS A 212 8.10 11.07 -14.12
CA CYS A 212 7.25 9.94 -14.52
C CYS A 212 6.79 9.99 -15.99
N ALA A 213 6.87 11.15 -16.65
CA ALA A 213 6.46 11.32 -18.05
C ALA A 213 7.51 12.01 -18.95
N GLY A 214 8.60 12.55 -18.38
CA GLY A 214 9.61 13.30 -19.14
C GLY A 214 9.17 14.72 -19.53
N GLY A 215 8.20 15.30 -18.81
CA GLY A 215 7.80 16.70 -18.96
C GLY A 215 8.82 17.69 -18.41
N ASP A 216 8.45 18.97 -18.32
CA ASP A 216 9.34 20.08 -17.95
C ASP A 216 8.93 20.81 -16.65
N THR A 217 7.79 20.47 -16.06
CA THR A 217 7.17 21.25 -14.99
C THR A 217 7.43 20.61 -13.62
N SER A 218 8.57 20.93 -13.01
CA SER A 218 8.98 20.36 -11.71
C SER A 218 7.95 20.55 -10.59
N ALA A 219 7.15 21.63 -10.64
CA ALA A 219 6.07 21.86 -9.67
C ALA A 219 5.04 20.73 -9.66
N ASN A 220 4.76 20.11 -10.81
CA ASN A 220 3.78 19.03 -10.95
C ASN A 220 4.25 17.71 -10.35
N HIS A 221 5.57 17.49 -10.27
CA HIS A 221 6.12 16.40 -9.48
C HIS A 221 5.95 16.62 -7.97
N LEU A 222 5.93 17.88 -7.52
CA LEU A 222 5.98 18.25 -6.10
C LEU A 222 4.60 18.49 -5.45
N ASN A 223 3.54 18.67 -6.25
CA ASN A 223 2.22 19.13 -5.79
C ASN A 223 1.10 18.06 -5.86
N TYR A 224 1.41 16.80 -6.21
CA TYR A 224 0.40 15.73 -6.32
C TYR A 224 -0.55 15.65 -5.12
N PHE A 225 -0.03 15.81 -3.91
CA PHE A 225 -0.81 15.71 -2.67
C PHE A 225 -1.64 16.96 -2.35
N ASP A 226 -1.39 18.08 -3.02
CA ASP A 226 -2.21 19.29 -2.93
C ASP A 226 -3.40 19.21 -3.89
N ILE A 227 -3.21 18.59 -5.06
CA ILE A 227 -4.20 18.53 -6.13
C ILE A 227 -5.09 17.27 -6.03
N TYR A 228 -4.49 16.09 -5.81
CA TYR A 228 -5.16 14.81 -6.02
C TYR A 228 -5.51 14.04 -4.73
N SER A 229 -5.04 14.44 -3.54
CA SER A 229 -5.34 13.71 -2.29
C SER A 229 -6.84 13.50 -2.07
N GLY A 230 -7.68 14.50 -2.41
CA GLY A 230 -9.14 14.40 -2.25
C GLY A 230 -9.78 13.34 -3.17
N ASP A 231 -9.42 13.31 -4.46
CA ASP A 231 -9.87 12.27 -5.39
C ASP A 231 -9.35 10.89 -4.99
N ALA A 232 -8.06 10.81 -4.69
CA ALA A 232 -7.39 9.58 -4.28
C ALA A 232 -8.02 8.98 -3.02
N GLY A 233 -8.24 9.78 -1.98
CA GLY A 233 -8.89 9.35 -0.74
C GLY A 233 -10.35 8.91 -0.93
N LYS A 234 -11.10 9.59 -1.81
CA LYS A 234 -12.45 9.17 -2.20
C LYS A 234 -12.43 7.82 -2.92
N TRP A 235 -11.57 7.65 -3.92
CA TRP A 235 -11.43 6.40 -4.67
C TRP A 235 -11.00 5.23 -3.79
N VAL A 236 -10.07 5.42 -2.84
CA VAL A 236 -9.70 4.38 -1.87
C VAL A 236 -10.91 3.93 -1.06
N LYS A 237 -11.72 4.87 -0.55
CA LYS A 237 -12.95 4.54 0.20
C LYS A 237 -13.96 3.76 -0.65
N GLU A 238 -14.10 4.09 -1.94
CA GLU A 238 -14.94 3.34 -2.88
C GLU A 238 -14.45 1.90 -3.09
N VAL A 239 -13.15 1.71 -3.37
CA VAL A 239 -12.57 0.37 -3.63
C VAL A 239 -12.54 -0.49 -2.35
N VAL A 240 -12.12 0.09 -1.22
CA VAL A 240 -12.09 -0.60 0.08
C VAL A 240 -13.49 -0.98 0.54
N GLY A 241 -14.48 -0.10 0.35
CA GLY A 241 -15.89 -0.37 0.64
C GLY A 241 -16.46 -1.48 -0.25
N ALA A 242 -16.19 -1.43 -1.56
CA ALA A 242 -16.60 -2.48 -2.50
C ALA A 242 -15.98 -3.86 -2.18
N ALA A 243 -14.77 -3.88 -1.63
CA ALA A 243 -14.12 -5.10 -1.16
C ALA A 243 -14.73 -5.68 0.14
N GLY A 244 -15.67 -4.99 0.79
CA GLY A 244 -16.44 -5.50 1.94
C GLY A 244 -17.71 -6.25 1.54
N THR A 245 -18.40 -5.80 0.49
CA THR A 245 -19.72 -6.31 0.09
C THR A 245 -19.70 -7.74 -0.46
N THR A 246 -18.55 -8.22 -0.94
CA THR A 246 -18.42 -9.55 -1.58
C THR A 246 -18.25 -10.72 -0.62
N SER A 247 -18.13 -10.48 0.70
CA SER A 247 -17.90 -11.56 1.69
C SER A 247 -19.04 -11.79 2.69
N SER A 248 -20.17 -11.08 2.56
CA SER A 248 -21.36 -11.32 3.38
C SER A 248 -22.38 -12.22 2.67
N SER A 249 -21.98 -13.46 2.36
CA SER A 249 -22.94 -14.50 1.98
C SER A 249 -23.67 -15.03 3.21
N THR A 250 -24.78 -14.37 3.57
CA THR A 250 -25.68 -14.82 4.66
C THR A 250 -26.18 -16.23 4.37
N THR A 251 -25.67 -17.23 5.10
CA THR A 251 -26.18 -18.60 5.06
C THR A 251 -27.60 -18.62 5.64
N PRO A 252 -28.64 -19.01 4.88
CA PRO A 252 -29.98 -19.17 5.44
C PRO A 252 -30.01 -20.41 6.34
N ARG A 253 -30.18 -20.19 7.64
CA ARG A 253 -30.48 -21.25 8.61
C ARG A 253 -31.75 -21.99 8.18
N PRO A 254 -31.74 -23.34 8.05
CA PRO A 254 -32.95 -24.07 7.73
C PRO A 254 -33.94 -23.98 8.88
N THR A 255 -35.11 -23.39 8.62
CA THR A 255 -36.22 -23.38 9.59
C THR A 255 -36.98 -24.68 9.44
N SER A 256 -37.00 -25.49 10.49
CA SER A 256 -37.77 -26.74 10.56
C SER A 256 -39.26 -26.44 10.71
N THR A 257 -40.03 -26.58 9.62
CA THR A 257 -41.50 -26.60 9.67
C THR A 257 -42.02 -28.03 9.71
N THR A 258 -42.59 -28.40 10.85
CA THR A 258 -43.28 -29.68 11.05
C THR A 258 -44.67 -29.63 10.41
N THR A 259 -44.91 -30.41 9.35
CA THR A 259 -46.26 -30.60 8.80
C THR A 259 -46.61 -32.07 8.75
N SER A 260 -47.68 -32.42 9.46
CA SER A 260 -48.26 -33.77 9.51
C SER A 260 -49.30 -33.96 8.41
N SER A 261 -49.18 -35.02 7.61
CA SER A 261 -50.30 -35.55 6.82
C SER A 261 -50.20 -37.06 6.60
N ARG A 262 -51.36 -37.71 6.67
CA ARG A 262 -51.59 -39.17 6.74
C ARG A 262 -51.43 -39.85 5.36
N PRO A 263 -51.00 -41.12 5.28
CA PRO A 263 -50.81 -41.80 3.99
C PRO A 263 -52.12 -42.18 3.30
N THR A 264 -52.07 -42.25 1.96
CA THR A 264 -53.07 -42.91 1.11
C THR A 264 -52.36 -43.91 0.20
N SER A 265 -52.83 -45.15 0.19
CA SER A 265 -52.32 -46.26 -0.62
C SER A 265 -52.79 -46.18 -2.07
N THR A 266 -51.92 -46.45 -3.03
CA THR A 266 -52.31 -47.10 -4.31
C THR A 266 -51.13 -47.92 -4.83
N SER A 267 -51.39 -49.16 -5.20
CA SER A 267 -50.43 -50.16 -5.67
C SER A 267 -50.74 -50.58 -7.10
N ILE A 268 -49.76 -50.58 -8.01
CA ILE A 268 -49.77 -51.47 -9.19
C ILE A 268 -48.34 -51.88 -9.54
N SER A 269 -48.16 -53.14 -9.94
CA SER A 269 -46.89 -53.83 -10.18
C SER A 269 -46.41 -53.77 -11.63
N SER A 270 -45.13 -54.08 -11.90
CA SER A 270 -44.73 -55.20 -12.80
C SER A 270 -43.20 -55.39 -12.95
N ALA A 271 -42.79 -56.67 -12.84
CA ALA A 271 -41.71 -57.40 -13.54
C ALA A 271 -40.25 -56.85 -13.54
N ALA A 272 -39.22 -57.56 -13.02
CA ALA A 272 -38.65 -58.86 -13.46
C ALA A 272 -38.12 -58.78 -14.91
N SER A 273 -36.86 -59.03 -15.30
CA SER A 273 -35.83 -60.05 -14.96
C SER A 273 -34.48 -59.66 -15.65
N THR A 274 -33.29 -60.26 -15.52
CA THR A 274 -32.57 -61.16 -14.57
C THR A 274 -31.13 -61.38 -15.10
N THR A 275 -30.11 -61.67 -14.25
CA THR A 275 -28.70 -62.11 -14.57
C THR A 275 -27.82 -61.12 -15.37
N THR A 276 -26.48 -61.08 -15.30
CA THR A 276 -25.40 -61.90 -14.66
C THR A 276 -24.25 -60.90 -14.32
N GLU A 277 -23.55 -60.95 -13.18
CA GLU A 277 -22.24 -61.64 -12.96
C GLU A 277 -21.12 -61.15 -13.93
N VAL A 278 -19.89 -60.79 -13.55
CA VAL A 278 -18.96 -61.35 -12.53
C VAL A 278 -17.88 -60.32 -12.09
N GLU A 279 -17.27 -60.51 -10.89
CA GLU A 279 -15.85 -60.22 -10.52
C GLU A 279 -15.19 -58.81 -10.68
N SER A 280 -14.13 -58.41 -9.95
CA SER A 280 -13.41 -58.97 -8.77
C SER A 280 -12.59 -57.89 -8.03
N VAL A 281 -12.43 -58.08 -6.71
CA VAL A 281 -11.21 -57.84 -5.89
C VAL A 281 -10.56 -56.43 -5.83
N ALA A 282 -10.67 -55.81 -4.66
CA ALA A 282 -9.58 -55.06 -3.98
C ALA A 282 -8.90 -56.01 -2.93
N PRO A 283 -7.89 -55.63 -2.12
CA PRO A 283 -7.14 -54.37 -2.00
C PRO A 283 -5.59 -54.59 -1.90
N SER A 284 -4.82 -53.58 -1.48
CA SER A 284 -3.93 -53.64 -0.28
C SER A 284 -2.66 -52.76 -0.33
N THR A 285 -2.34 -52.29 0.87
CA THR A 285 -1.18 -51.55 1.39
C THR A 285 0.22 -52.08 1.05
N SER A 286 1.22 -51.18 1.02
CA SER A 286 2.50 -51.36 1.76
C SER A 286 3.31 -50.05 1.85
N ALA A 287 3.95 -49.83 3.00
CA ALA A 287 5.08 -48.90 3.17
C ALA A 287 6.42 -49.66 2.96
N PRO A 288 7.58 -48.98 2.91
CA PRO A 288 8.48 -49.10 4.08
C PRO A 288 9.29 -47.82 4.41
N THR A 289 10.29 -47.98 5.28
CA THR A 289 10.81 -46.97 6.23
C THR A 289 12.31 -46.66 6.05
N ALA A 290 12.75 -45.54 6.67
CA ALA A 290 14.06 -45.31 7.30
C ALA A 290 15.25 -44.77 6.46
N GLY A 291 16.00 -43.85 7.10
CA GLY A 291 17.30 -43.30 6.67
C GLY A 291 17.60 -41.97 7.34
N ALA A 292 18.50 -41.93 8.32
CA ALA A 292 18.80 -40.74 9.14
C ALA A 292 20.29 -40.34 9.08
N ALA A 293 20.60 -39.04 9.20
CA ALA A 293 21.88 -38.52 9.72
C ALA A 293 21.82 -37.01 10.04
N THR A 294 22.37 -36.61 11.19
CA THR A 294 22.73 -35.23 11.58
C THR A 294 24.26 -35.05 11.43
N PRO A 295 24.82 -33.82 11.34
CA PRO A 295 25.21 -33.04 12.54
C PRO A 295 24.97 -31.50 12.39
N ALA A 296 24.51 -30.77 13.41
CA ALA A 296 25.22 -30.14 14.55
C ALA A 296 25.81 -28.73 14.28
N SER A 297 25.62 -27.82 15.25
CA SER A 297 25.97 -26.38 15.21
C SER A 297 27.46 -26.09 15.46
N PRO A 298 27.85 -24.79 15.45
CA PRO A 298 28.21 -24.21 16.76
C PRO A 298 27.66 -22.79 17.04
N THR A 299 27.53 -22.47 18.32
CA THR A 299 27.52 -21.11 18.92
C THR A 299 28.97 -20.79 19.39
N SER A 300 29.39 -19.64 19.91
CA SER A 300 28.71 -18.49 20.55
C SER A 300 29.59 -17.22 20.43
N ASP A 301 29.09 -16.10 21.00
CA ASP A 301 29.83 -15.01 21.65
C ASP A 301 30.79 -14.12 20.84
N ASN A 302 30.38 -12.85 20.69
CA ASN A 302 31.07 -11.76 21.39
C ASN A 302 30.11 -10.56 21.57
N ALA A 303 29.77 -10.24 22.82
CA ALA A 303 29.05 -9.02 23.19
C ALA A 303 30.02 -8.08 23.90
N GLU A 304 30.17 -6.85 23.41
CA GLU A 304 30.92 -5.80 24.10
C GLU A 304 30.03 -4.56 24.32
N THR A 305 30.37 -3.81 25.35
CA THR A 305 29.49 -2.94 26.13
C THR A 305 29.20 -1.55 25.53
N THR A 306 28.06 -1.02 25.96
CA THR A 306 27.51 0.33 25.72
C THR A 306 28.46 1.48 26.15
N PRO A 307 28.24 2.73 25.69
CA PRO A 307 27.32 3.59 26.46
C PRO A 307 26.35 4.49 25.65
N THR A 308 25.20 4.70 26.29
CA THR A 308 24.10 5.61 25.93
C THR A 308 24.50 7.09 26.03
N PRO A 309 23.98 7.99 25.17
CA PRO A 309 23.87 9.42 25.48
C PRO A 309 22.50 9.74 26.11
N THR A 310 22.52 10.40 27.26
CA THR A 310 21.35 10.79 28.06
C THR A 310 20.58 11.97 27.43
N GLU A 311 19.24 11.92 27.43
CA GLU A 311 18.41 13.11 27.23
C GLU A 311 18.49 14.04 28.46
N THR A 312 18.87 15.30 28.28
CA THR A 312 18.40 16.37 29.19
C THR A 312 18.44 17.76 28.56
N ASN A 313 17.41 18.54 28.87
CA ASN A 313 17.26 20.00 28.78
C ASN A 313 16.88 20.64 27.44
N ALA A 314 15.66 21.17 27.44
CA ALA A 314 15.20 22.26 26.60
C ALA A 314 15.55 23.65 27.21
N ALA A 315 15.22 24.69 26.44
CA ALA A 315 15.08 26.12 26.80
C ALA A 315 16.31 27.05 26.67
N GLY A 316 16.10 28.13 25.92
CA GLY A 316 16.99 29.28 25.73
C GLY A 316 17.74 29.26 24.38
N GLY A 317 17.65 30.27 23.50
CA GLY A 317 16.80 31.46 23.52
C GLY A 317 17.15 32.41 22.36
N LEU A 318 16.13 33.00 21.74
CA LEU A 318 16.13 34.17 20.82
C LEU A 318 17.49 34.72 20.31
N ALA A 319 17.76 34.50 19.03
CA ALA A 319 18.40 35.51 18.17
C ALA A 319 17.88 35.34 16.74
N GLY A 320 17.03 36.27 16.28
CA GLY A 320 16.56 36.27 14.90
C GLY A 320 17.62 36.84 13.97
N ASN A 321 17.76 36.29 12.76
CA ASN A 321 18.34 37.06 11.67
C ASN A 321 17.60 36.76 10.36
N THR A 322 17.15 37.83 9.72
CA THR A 322 16.34 37.78 8.51
C THR A 322 17.26 37.69 7.29
N MET A 323 17.13 36.65 6.46
CA MET A 323 17.61 36.75 5.09
C MET A 323 16.71 36.01 4.11
N LEU A 324 16.20 36.77 3.14
CA LEU A 324 15.45 36.32 1.99
C LEU A 324 16.40 35.83 0.87
N LEU A 325 15.81 35.15 -0.11
CA LEU A 325 16.37 34.77 -1.42
C LEU A 325 17.41 33.62 -1.43
N GLY A 326 16.97 32.49 -1.97
CA GLY A 326 17.78 31.31 -2.30
C GLY A 326 17.01 30.32 -3.17
N LEU A 327 16.15 30.80 -4.07
CA LEU A 327 15.39 29.96 -5.01
C LEU A 327 16.18 29.79 -6.32
N ALA A 328 16.06 28.61 -6.94
CA ALA A 328 16.67 28.21 -8.22
C ALA A 328 18.19 27.92 -8.23
N LEU A 329 18.57 26.67 -7.93
CA LEU A 329 19.78 26.03 -8.51
C LEU A 329 19.82 24.48 -8.40
N VAL A 330 18.70 23.80 -8.69
CA VAL A 330 18.69 22.32 -8.89
C VAL A 330 17.90 21.94 -10.15
N ALA A 331 18.37 22.45 -11.29
CA ALA A 331 17.93 22.02 -12.63
C ALA A 331 19.10 21.91 -13.63
N GLY A 332 20.36 22.01 -13.15
CA GLY A 332 21.55 22.18 -14.00
C GLY A 332 22.59 21.06 -13.91
N VAL A 333 22.37 20.00 -13.12
CA VAL A 333 23.35 18.91 -12.92
C VAL A 333 22.68 17.53 -13.04
N MET A 334 22.08 17.28 -14.21
CA MET A 334 21.82 15.92 -14.74
C MET A 334 21.94 15.90 -16.28
N VAL A 335 22.96 16.60 -16.82
CA VAL A 335 23.45 16.42 -18.20
C VAL A 335 24.99 16.43 -18.20
N ALA A 336 25.56 15.56 -17.37
CA ALA A 336 26.95 15.08 -17.45
C ALA A 336 27.12 13.93 -16.45
N LEU A 337 27.55 12.75 -16.97
CA LEU A 337 27.63 11.45 -16.29
C LEU A 337 26.27 10.77 -16.09
#